data_AF-A0A699SRB0-F1
#
_entry.id   AF-A0A699SRB0-F1
#
_cell.length_a   1.000
_cell.length_b   1.000
_cell.length_c   1.000
_cell.angle_alpha   90.00
_cell.angle_beta   90.00
_cell.angle_gamma   90.00
#
_symmetry.space_group_name_H-M   'P 1'
#
loop_
_entity.id
_entity.type
_entity.pdbx_description
1 polymer ?
#
loop_
_entity_poly.entity_id
_entity_poly.type
_entity_poly.pdbx_seq_one_letter_code
_entity_poly.pdbx_strand_id
1 'polypeptide(L)'
;ENAQDRPIIFSSFQPDAALLIKKLQERYPVYFLTNGGTQIYADVRRNSLEEAKKVALEGGLDGIVSEVKGIFRNPSAAREIKESNLSLLTYGKLK
;
A
#
# COMPACT_ATOMS: atom_id res chain seq x y z
N GLU A 1 2.49 -22.91 -13.42
CA GLU A 1 3.26 -21.90 -12.66
C GLU A 1 4.47 -21.48 -13.50
N ASN A 2 4.55 -20.23 -13.96
CA ASN A 2 5.58 -19.79 -14.92
C ASN A 2 6.63 -18.84 -14.31
N ALA A 3 6.49 -18.53 -13.01
CA ALA A 3 7.29 -17.53 -12.32
C ALA A 3 8.61 -18.09 -11.75
N GLN A 4 8.76 -19.41 -11.65
CA GLN A 4 9.92 -20.07 -11.01
C GLN A 4 10.21 -19.41 -9.64
N ASP A 5 11.44 -18.94 -9.44
CA ASP A 5 11.94 -18.33 -8.20
C ASP A 5 11.89 -16.79 -8.23
N ARG A 6 11.17 -16.18 -9.19
CA ARG A 6 11.10 -14.72 -9.28
C ARG A 6 10.36 -14.15 -8.07
N PRO A 7 10.94 -13.18 -7.35
CA PRO A 7 10.22 -12.45 -6.32
C PRO A 7 9.21 -11.54 -7.01
N ILE A 8 7.92 -11.88 -6.91
CA ILE A 8 6.81 -11.13 -7.50
C ILE A 8 6.02 -10.46 -6.39
N ILE A 9 5.63 -9.20 -6.61
CA ILE A 9 4.75 -8.43 -5.75
C ILE A 9 3.58 -7.93 -6.60
N PHE A 10 2.35 -8.03 -6.08
CA PHE A 10 1.21 -7.34 -6.65
C PHE A 10 0.97 -6.03 -5.93
N SER A 11 0.67 -4.97 -6.67
CA SER A 11 0.25 -3.70 -6.09
C SER A 11 -0.76 -2.99 -6.99
N SER A 12 -1.66 -2.20 -6.41
CA SER A 12 -2.66 -1.42 -7.17
C SER A 12 -3.07 -0.14 -6.45
N PHE A 13 -3.34 0.92 -7.21
CA PHE A 13 -3.95 2.16 -6.71
C PHE A 13 -5.45 2.02 -6.44
N GLN A 14 -6.07 0.93 -6.89
CA GLN A 14 -7.48 0.62 -6.66
C GLN A 14 -7.58 -0.29 -5.43
N PRO A 15 -8.22 0.16 -4.32
CA PRO A 15 -8.37 -0.65 -3.12
C PRO A 15 -9.03 -2.00 -3.42
N ASP A 16 -10.12 -2.00 -4.19
CA ASP A 16 -10.89 -3.22 -4.47
C ASP A 16 -10.09 -4.24 -5.27
N ALA A 17 -9.20 -3.80 -6.17
CA ALA A 17 -8.31 -4.69 -6.92
C ALA A 17 -7.26 -5.33 -6.00
N ALA A 18 -6.64 -4.56 -5.10
CA ALA A 18 -5.69 -5.10 -4.13
C ALA A 18 -6.36 -6.12 -3.20
N LEU A 19 -7.54 -5.80 -2.70
CA LEU A 19 -8.34 -6.69 -1.84
C LEU A 19 -8.75 -7.97 -2.58
N LEU A 20 -9.18 -7.86 -3.84
CA LEU A 20 -9.57 -9.02 -4.63
C LEU A 20 -8.38 -9.93 -4.93
N ILE A 21 -7.23 -9.37 -5.31
CA ILE A 21 -6.00 -10.15 -5.54
C ILE A 21 -5.59 -10.89 -4.27
N LYS A 22 -5.65 -10.25 -3.09
CA LYS A 22 -5.33 -10.93 -1.82
C LYS A 22 -6.25 -12.11 -1.52
N LYS A 23 -7.53 -12.03 -1.92
CA LYS A 23 -8.48 -13.16 -1.77
C LYS A 23 -8.27 -14.27 -2.80
N LEU A 24 -7.79 -13.95 -3.99
CA LEU A 24 -7.61 -14.91 -5.08
C LEU A 24 -6.32 -15.71 -4.95
N GLN A 25 -5.33 -15.23 -4.21
CA GLN A 25 -4.05 -15.90 -4.04
C GLN A 25 -3.34 -15.51 -2.74
N GLU A 26 -2.57 -16.44 -2.18
CA GLU A 26 -1.71 -16.21 -1.00
C GLU A 26 -0.21 -16.40 -1.30
N ARG A 27 0.14 -16.74 -2.56
CA ARG A 27 1.52 -17.05 -2.96
C ARG A 27 2.42 -15.81 -3.03
N TYR A 28 1.89 -14.68 -3.46
CA TYR A 28 2.65 -13.46 -3.69
C TYR A 28 2.11 -12.34 -2.80
N PRO A 29 2.99 -11.55 -2.18
CA PRO A 29 2.55 -10.47 -1.31
C PRO A 29 1.82 -9.39 -2.13
N VAL A 30 0.79 -8.82 -1.51
CA VAL A 30 -0.11 -7.85 -2.13
C VAL A 30 -0.06 -6.55 -1.35
N TYR A 31 0.13 -5.45 -2.07
CA TYR A 31 0.29 -4.12 -1.49
C TYR A 31 -0.75 -3.16 -2.03
N PHE A 32 -1.15 -2.19 -1.21
CA PHE A 32 -1.96 -1.07 -1.66
C PHE A 32 -1.08 0.14 -2.02
N LEU A 33 -1.23 0.67 -3.24
CA LEU A 33 -0.56 1.89 -3.69
C LEU A 33 -1.40 3.11 -3.30
N THR A 34 -0.77 4.09 -2.64
CA THR A 34 -1.42 5.33 -2.21
C THR A 34 -0.59 6.56 -2.57
N ASN A 35 -1.28 7.67 -2.79
CA ASN A 35 -0.66 8.98 -2.94
C ASN A 35 -0.45 9.68 -1.59
N GLY A 36 -0.84 9.04 -0.48
CA GLY A 36 -0.61 9.56 0.87
C GLY A 36 -1.22 10.95 1.09
N GLY A 37 -2.37 11.23 0.48
CA GLY A 37 -3.05 12.52 0.56
C GLY A 37 -2.39 13.66 -0.22
N THR A 38 -1.46 13.36 -1.14
CA THR A 38 -0.93 14.37 -2.08
C THR A 38 -1.91 14.71 -3.20
N GLN A 39 -2.88 13.84 -3.44
CA GLN A 39 -4.02 14.04 -4.34
C GLN A 39 -5.29 13.55 -3.65
N ILE A 40 -6.41 14.25 -3.90
CA ILE A 40 -7.73 13.86 -3.41
C ILE A 40 -8.49 13.13 -4.51
N TYR A 41 -9.05 11.99 -4.18
CA TYR A 41 -9.89 11.14 -5.01
C TYR A 41 -11.30 11.05 -4.44
N ALA A 42 -12.27 10.68 -5.28
CA ALA A 42 -13.64 10.41 -4.85
C ALA A 42 -13.72 9.22 -3.86
N ASP A 43 -12.86 8.21 -4.04
CA ASP A 43 -12.71 7.11 -3.08
C ASP A 43 -11.85 7.56 -1.90
N VAL A 44 -12.49 7.72 -0.75
CA VAL A 44 -11.89 8.21 0.49
C VAL A 44 -10.73 7.33 0.98
N ARG A 45 -10.74 6.04 0.65
CA ARG A 45 -9.72 5.07 1.05
C ARG A 45 -8.33 5.39 0.50
N ARG A 46 -8.26 6.26 -0.52
CA ARG A 46 -7.02 6.65 -1.22
C ARG A 46 -6.42 7.97 -0.73
N ASN A 47 -7.11 8.67 0.18
CA ASN A 47 -6.86 10.08 0.46
C ASN A 47 -5.91 10.33 1.64
N SER A 48 -5.44 9.30 2.34
CA SER A 48 -4.43 9.46 3.40
C SER A 48 -3.62 8.19 3.61
N LEU A 49 -2.57 8.29 4.43
CA LEU A 49 -1.77 7.14 4.86
C LEU A 49 -2.54 6.29 5.88
N GLU A 50 -3.35 6.93 6.70
CA GLU A 50 -4.19 6.31 7.71
C GLU A 50 -5.28 5.44 7.06
N GLU A 51 -5.96 5.95 6.03
CA GLU A 51 -6.94 5.19 5.27
C GLU A 51 -6.28 4.05 4.48
N ALA A 52 -5.09 4.28 3.92
CA ALA A 52 -4.32 3.23 3.26
C ALA A 52 -3.91 2.11 4.24
N LYS A 53 -3.51 2.47 5.47
CA LYS A 53 -3.23 1.54 6.58
C LYS A 53 -4.47 0.75 6.96
N LYS A 54 -5.62 1.40 7.05
CA LYS A 54 -6.89 0.73 7.34
C LYS A 54 -7.25 -0.30 6.27
N VAL A 55 -7.17 0.06 4.97
CA VAL A 55 -7.41 -0.87 3.86
C VAL A 55 -6.45 -2.06 3.93
N ALA A 56 -5.16 -1.81 4.17
CA ALA A 56 -4.17 -2.88 4.24
C ALA A 56 -4.43 -3.84 5.40
N LEU A 57 -4.73 -3.32 6.59
CA LEU A 57 -5.02 -4.14 7.78
C LEU A 57 -6.33 -4.94 7.63
N GLU A 58 -7.43 -4.27 7.29
CA GLU A 58 -8.74 -4.92 7.13
C GLU A 58 -8.76 -5.91 5.96
N GLY A 59 -7.94 -5.63 4.94
CA GLY A 59 -7.78 -6.48 3.76
C GLY A 59 -6.81 -7.63 3.91
N GLY A 60 -6.06 -7.71 5.02
CA GLY A 60 -4.96 -8.66 5.19
C GLY A 60 -3.83 -8.47 4.17
N LEU A 61 -3.65 -7.26 3.63
CA LEU A 61 -2.58 -6.96 2.69
C LEU A 61 -1.21 -6.99 3.40
N ASP A 62 -0.16 -7.25 2.63
CA ASP A 62 1.21 -7.41 3.14
C ASP A 62 1.91 -6.06 3.35
N GLY A 63 1.38 -4.97 2.77
CA GLY A 63 1.89 -3.64 3.00
C GLY A 63 1.29 -2.53 2.16
N ILE A 64 1.92 -1.36 2.24
CA ILE A 64 1.58 -0.14 1.52
C ILE A 64 2.77 0.31 0.68
N VAL A 65 2.47 0.84 -0.51
CA VAL A 65 3.42 1.58 -1.32
C VAL A 65 2.94 3.03 -1.41
N SER A 66 3.64 3.96 -0.75
CA SER A 66 3.23 5.37 -0.69
C SER A 66 4.05 6.28 -1.60
N GLU A 67 3.43 7.31 -2.15
CA GLU A 67 4.17 8.46 -2.69
C GLU A 67 4.99 9.10 -1.56
N VAL A 68 6.25 9.42 -1.87
CA VAL A 68 7.24 9.82 -0.88
C VAL A 68 6.86 11.13 -0.17
N LYS A 69 6.31 12.13 -0.86
CA LYS A 69 5.86 13.39 -0.26
C LYS A 69 4.73 13.16 0.76
N GLY A 70 3.92 12.12 0.59
CA GLY A 70 2.94 11.69 1.59
C GLY A 70 3.61 11.36 2.93
N ILE A 71 4.69 10.58 2.90
CA ILE A 71 5.48 10.24 4.11
C ILE A 71 6.19 11.47 4.68
N PHE A 72 6.74 12.36 3.85
CA PHE A 72 7.39 13.57 4.35
C PHE A 72 6.43 14.55 5.04
N ARG A 73 5.15 14.57 4.64
CA ARG A 73 4.10 15.36 5.32
C ARG A 73 3.74 14.80 6.68
N ASN A 74 3.79 13.47 6.85
CA ASN A 74 3.56 12.80 8.12
C ASN A 74 4.63 11.72 8.38
N PRO A 75 5.84 12.10 8.86
CA PRO A 75 6.91 11.13 9.07
C PRO A 75 6.60 10.06 10.14
N SER A 76 5.72 10.34 11.11
CA SER A 76 5.34 9.35 12.14
C SER A 76 4.60 8.16 11.52
N ALA A 77 3.87 8.38 10.42
CA ALA A 77 3.16 7.32 9.71
C ALA A 77 4.07 6.18 9.27
N ALA A 78 5.34 6.46 8.93
CA ALA A 78 6.28 5.40 8.57
C ALA A 78 6.55 4.43 9.72
N ARG A 79 6.66 4.97 10.94
CA ARG A 79 6.81 4.17 12.16
C ARG A 79 5.52 3.42 12.48
N GLU A 80 4.38 4.10 12.43
CA GLU A 80 3.08 3.51 12.74
C GLU A 80 2.70 2.36 11.81
N ILE A 81 2.98 2.48 10.50
CA ILE A 81 2.75 1.43 9.52
C ILE A 81 3.61 0.21 9.86
N LYS A 82 4.89 0.42 10.17
CA LYS A 82 5.82 -0.66 10.55
C LYS A 82 5.41 -1.34 11.86
N GLU A 83 4.98 -0.58 12.86
CA GLU A 83 4.47 -1.12 14.14
C GLU A 83 3.16 -1.90 13.97
N SER A 84 2.44 -1.70 12.86
CA SER A 84 1.22 -2.43 12.51
C SER A 84 1.50 -3.75 11.75
N ASN A 85 2.74 -4.24 11.73
CA ASN A 85 3.19 -5.41 10.96
C ASN A 85 2.96 -5.31 9.44
N LEU A 86 2.87 -4.09 8.91
CA LEU A 86 2.81 -3.85 7.47
C LEU A 86 4.17 -3.42 6.94
N SER A 87 4.50 -3.91 5.74
CA SER A 87 5.66 -3.40 4.99
C SER A 87 5.33 -2.03 4.39
N LEU A 88 6.32 -1.12 4.37
CA LEU A 88 6.20 0.18 3.74
C LEU A 88 7.28 0.32 2.66
N LEU A 89 6.84 0.55 1.42
CA LEU A 89 7.68 0.97 0.32
C LEU A 89 7.28 2.39 -0.09
N THR A 90 8.20 3.10 -0.74
CA THR A 90 7.94 4.44 -1.24
C THR A 90 8.31 4.58 -2.71
N TYR A 91 7.62 5.48 -3.41
CA TYR A 91 7.93 5.85 -4.79
C TYR A 91 7.85 7.38 -4.94
N GLY A 92 8.35 7.91 -6.06
CA GLY A 92 8.31 9.33 -6.37
C GLY A 92 9.69 9.97 -6.35
N LYS A 93 9.71 11.31 -6.36
CA LYS A 93 10.95 12.11 -6.42
C LYS A 93 10.96 13.14 -5.29
N LEU A 94 12.14 13.32 -4.71
CA LEU A 94 12.40 14.32 -3.66
C LEU A 94 12.78 15.70 -4.22
N LYS A 95 12.99 15.80 -5.53
CA LYS A 95 13.36 17.03 -6.25
C LYS A 95 12.15 17.60 -6.97
#